data_AF-A0A3M8BE15-F1
#
_entry.id   AF-A0A3M8BE15-F1
#
_cell.length_a   1.000
_cell.length_b   1.000
_cell.length_c   1.000
_cell.angle_alpha   90.00
_cell.angle_beta   90.00
_cell.angle_gamma   90.00
#
_symmetry.space_group_name_H-M   'P 1'
#
loop_
_entity.id
_entity.type
_entity.pdbx_description
1 polymer ?
#
loop_
_entity_poly.entity_id
_entity_poly.type
_entity_poly.pdbx_seq_one_letter_code
_entity_poly.pdbx_strand_id
1 'polypeptide(L)'
;MKKIMITFGSIIAVVILAIISISINQHTLESSTKGEWKEHLHITATAYNNGKNDADGISLVLYHYSIPDKKISELLRIPVDPGYPVAFADLPNDKVYFSDSASGDDVDNLYEYNLKTKEKKQLTFGKFLFNDLFVIDNKVITNVAPQFATVTQPAIFDQTTKEFTYLNPNDDDTWCFSLSYNYATKKLLSLTASDSEMRTPKVTEVTHIRPKTLYLMDSDFGNYQPIYHTDEFEIRLTRQLDANRILMTYDPFMGSPKPRTLKMLYIDSQKVEDFDIPGIKEVKSFYPRANAEGLFILGRDTNNQYGLFYYDMVTKNLSNVFENYPLPKDQYSLVDFVYSME
;
A
#
# COMPACT_ATOMS: atom_id res chain seq x y z
N MET A 1 35.56 39.01 58.97
CA MET A 1 35.49 37.80 58.11
C MET A 1 34.15 37.05 58.12
N LYS A 2 33.19 37.30 59.03
CA LYS A 2 31.89 36.60 59.05
C LYS A 2 30.82 37.10 58.05
N LYS A 3 30.92 38.33 57.53
CA LYS A 3 29.91 38.89 56.60
C LYS A 3 30.09 38.50 55.13
N ILE A 4 31.28 38.05 54.72
CA ILE A 4 31.58 37.64 53.33
C ILE A 4 31.17 36.18 53.07
N MET A 5 31.14 35.33 54.10
CA MET A 5 30.69 33.94 53.98
C MET A 5 29.18 33.78 53.76
N ILE A 6 28.36 34.71 54.28
CA ILE A 6 26.90 34.60 54.17
C ILE A 6 26.42 34.99 52.76
N THR A 7 27.07 35.96 52.12
CA THR A 7 26.74 36.37 50.74
C THR A 7 27.17 35.33 49.70
N PHE A 8 28.30 34.62 49.90
CA PHE A 8 28.72 33.56 48.99
C PHE A 8 27.83 32.31 49.05
N GLY A 9 27.39 31.89 50.23
CA GLY A 9 26.46 30.76 50.36
C GLY A 9 25.09 31.03 49.73
N SER A 10 24.62 32.28 49.80
CA SER A 10 23.33 32.68 49.21
C SER A 10 23.36 32.68 47.68
N ILE A 11 24.46 33.13 47.08
CA ILE A 11 24.62 33.17 45.61
C ILE A 11 24.75 31.76 45.04
N ILE A 12 25.50 30.87 45.71
CA ILE A 12 25.65 29.48 45.29
C ILE A 12 24.30 28.73 45.35
N ALA A 13 23.48 28.96 46.38
CA ALA A 13 22.16 28.35 46.48
C ALA A 13 21.20 28.80 45.35
N VAL A 14 21.23 30.08 44.96
CA VAL A 14 20.42 30.62 43.85
C VAL A 14 20.88 30.06 42.51
N VAL A 15 22.19 29.92 42.30
CA VAL A 15 22.74 29.33 41.06
C VAL A 15 22.40 27.84 40.96
N ILE A 16 22.48 27.09 42.05
CA ILE A 16 22.10 25.66 42.07
C ILE A 16 20.59 25.50 41.83
N LEU A 17 19.73 26.32 42.43
CA LEU A 17 18.29 26.32 42.18
C LEU A 17 17.96 26.71 40.73
N ALA A 18 18.68 27.66 40.13
CA ALA A 18 18.52 28.02 38.72
C ALA A 18 18.96 26.89 37.78
N ILE A 19 20.07 26.21 38.07
CA ILE A 19 20.55 25.06 37.28
C ILE A 19 19.57 23.89 37.39
N ILE A 20 19.09 23.56 38.60
CA ILE A 20 18.09 22.50 38.79
C ILE A 20 16.77 22.87 38.09
N SER A 21 16.35 24.14 38.10
CA SER A 21 15.15 24.59 37.38
C SER A 21 15.32 24.52 35.86
N ILE A 22 16.52 24.78 35.34
CA ILE A 22 16.87 24.63 33.92
C ILE A 22 16.95 23.14 33.54
N SER A 23 17.52 22.29 34.40
CA SER A 23 17.61 20.84 34.18
C SER A 23 16.24 20.15 34.28
N ILE A 24 15.35 20.60 35.19
CA ILE A 24 13.97 20.11 35.27
C ILE A 24 13.19 20.59 34.04
N ASN A 25 13.33 21.85 33.61
CA ASN A 25 12.69 22.34 32.38
C ASN A 25 13.21 21.63 31.12
N GLN A 26 14.51 21.29 31.04
CA GLN A 26 15.06 20.52 29.93
C GLN A 26 14.59 19.06 29.94
N HIS A 27 14.38 18.46 31.11
CA HIS A 27 13.80 17.11 31.21
C HIS A 27 12.27 17.06 31.00
N THR A 28 11.55 18.17 31.14
CA THR A 28 10.10 18.23 30.82
C THR A 28 9.77 18.80 29.43
N LEU A 29 10.78 19.14 28.62
CA LEU A 29 10.61 19.58 27.22
C LEU A 29 11.18 18.59 26.18
N GLU A 30 11.37 17.34 26.59
CA GLU A 30 11.39 16.19 25.68
C GLU A 30 10.11 15.36 25.86
N SER A 31 8.94 16.01 25.89
CA SER A 31 7.81 15.35 25.23
C SER A 31 8.14 15.40 23.75
N SER A 32 8.76 14.34 23.24
CA SER A 32 8.66 14.06 21.81
C SER A 32 7.17 14.11 21.50
N THR A 33 6.72 15.18 20.86
CA THR A 33 5.51 15.13 20.06
C THR A 33 5.84 14.12 18.97
N LYS A 34 5.68 12.83 19.27
CA LYS A 34 5.42 11.83 18.25
C LYS A 34 4.23 12.43 17.50
N GLY A 35 4.49 13.02 16.35
CA GLY A 35 3.43 13.49 15.48
C GLY A 35 2.44 12.35 15.36
N GLU A 36 1.15 12.63 15.55
CA GLU A 36 0.15 11.63 15.23
C GLU A 36 0.38 11.25 13.76
N TRP A 37 0.67 9.97 13.54
CA TRP A 37 0.81 9.41 12.21
C TRP A 37 -0.44 9.77 11.41
N LYS A 38 -0.26 10.39 10.25
CA LYS A 38 -1.35 10.79 9.38
C LYS A 38 -1.61 9.68 8.38
N GLU A 39 -2.86 9.27 8.30
CA GLU A 39 -3.29 8.23 7.36
C GLU A 39 -3.59 8.84 5.99
N HIS A 40 -3.15 8.15 4.94
CA HIS A 40 -3.26 8.62 3.57
C HIS A 40 -3.70 7.49 2.62
N LEU A 41 -4.33 7.86 1.51
CA LEU A 41 -4.47 7.00 0.34
C LEU A 41 -3.74 7.60 -0.85
N HIS A 42 -3.02 6.74 -1.58
CA HIS A 42 -2.39 7.01 -2.87
C HIS A 42 -3.23 6.33 -3.94
N ILE A 43 -4.05 7.08 -4.66
CA ILE A 43 -5.06 6.54 -5.58
C ILE A 43 -4.51 6.69 -7.00
N THR A 44 -4.18 5.56 -7.61
CA THR A 44 -3.68 5.50 -8.99
C THR A 44 -4.84 5.41 -9.96
N ALA A 45 -4.82 6.29 -10.95
CA ALA A 45 -5.87 6.43 -11.93
C ALA A 45 -5.27 6.73 -13.31
N THR A 46 -6.07 6.59 -14.37
CA THR A 46 -5.67 6.92 -15.73
C THR A 46 -6.63 7.91 -16.37
N ALA A 47 -6.12 8.79 -17.21
CA ALA A 47 -6.89 9.75 -17.98
C ALA A 47 -6.50 9.69 -19.46
N TYR A 48 -7.45 9.96 -20.35
CA TYR A 48 -7.17 10.08 -21.77
C TYR A 48 -6.50 11.43 -22.05
N ASN A 49 -5.38 11.44 -22.78
CA ASN A 49 -4.66 12.69 -23.06
C ASN A 49 -5.48 13.68 -23.89
N ASN A 50 -6.40 13.17 -24.74
CA ASN A 50 -7.36 13.98 -25.50
C ASN A 50 -8.74 14.11 -24.82
N GLY A 51 -8.90 13.55 -23.62
CA GLY A 51 -10.14 13.56 -22.84
C GLY A 51 -11.30 12.72 -23.40
N LYS A 52 -11.05 11.83 -24.37
CA LYS A 52 -12.09 11.02 -25.04
C LYS A 52 -11.71 9.56 -25.23
N ASN A 53 -10.50 9.29 -25.70
CA ASN A 53 -9.98 7.96 -26.00
C ASN A 53 -8.44 7.92 -25.96
N ASP A 54 -7.87 6.76 -26.25
CA ASP A 54 -6.44 6.46 -26.19
C ASP A 54 -5.64 6.87 -27.45
N ALA A 55 -6.26 7.55 -28.43
CA ALA A 55 -5.57 7.90 -29.68
C ALA A 55 -4.34 8.80 -29.47
N ASP A 56 -4.34 9.63 -28.40
CA ASP A 56 -3.22 10.49 -28.01
C ASP A 56 -2.46 9.91 -26.80
N GLY A 57 -2.68 8.62 -26.52
CA GLY A 57 -2.19 7.93 -25.34
C GLY A 57 -2.97 8.26 -24.06
N ILE A 58 -2.45 7.77 -22.95
CA ILE A 58 -3.00 7.99 -21.60
C ILE A 58 -2.02 8.74 -20.72
N SER A 59 -2.53 9.29 -19.63
CA SER A 59 -1.75 9.81 -18.51
C SER A 59 -2.02 8.99 -17.26
N LEU A 60 -0.98 8.78 -16.46
CA LEU A 60 -1.09 8.34 -15.07
C LEU A 60 -1.47 9.57 -14.25
N VAL A 61 -2.48 9.41 -13.41
CA VAL A 61 -2.93 10.41 -12.44
C VAL A 61 -2.81 9.81 -11.06
N LEU A 62 -2.04 10.44 -10.18
CA LEU A 62 -1.94 10.07 -8.78
C LEU A 62 -2.70 11.08 -7.94
N TYR A 63 -3.79 10.65 -7.32
CA TYR A 63 -4.47 11.43 -6.30
C TYR A 63 -3.96 11.05 -4.91
N HIS A 64 -3.87 12.05 -4.04
CA HIS A 64 -3.66 11.87 -2.61
C HIS A 64 -4.94 12.20 -1.87
N TYR A 65 -5.33 11.31 -0.96
CA TYR A 65 -6.40 11.55 0.00
C TYR A 65 -5.84 11.62 1.41
N SER A 66 -5.95 12.79 2.05
CA SER A 66 -5.71 12.94 3.49
C SER A 66 -6.95 12.45 4.24
N ILE A 67 -6.81 11.36 4.99
CA ILE A 67 -7.90 10.79 5.79
C ILE A 67 -8.29 11.74 6.95
N PRO A 68 -7.34 12.34 7.70
CA PRO A 68 -7.67 13.31 8.75
C PRO A 68 -8.44 14.53 8.23
N ASP A 69 -8.03 15.06 7.07
CA ASP A 69 -8.62 16.28 6.50
C ASP A 69 -9.82 16.00 5.60
N LYS A 70 -10.09 14.73 5.29
CA LYS A 70 -11.07 14.28 4.28
C LYS A 70 -10.94 15.03 2.96
N LYS A 71 -9.70 15.24 2.52
CA LYS A 71 -9.37 16.08 1.37
C LYS A 71 -8.62 15.30 0.31
N ILE A 72 -9.09 15.42 -0.93
CA ILE A 72 -8.44 14.87 -2.12
C ILE A 72 -7.67 15.99 -2.85
N SER A 73 -6.49 15.66 -3.37
CA SER A 73 -5.74 16.49 -4.31
C SER A 73 -5.03 15.65 -5.36
N GLU A 74 -4.92 16.16 -6.58
CA GLU A 74 -4.06 15.59 -7.62
C GLU A 74 -2.59 15.95 -7.32
N LEU A 75 -1.73 14.95 -7.13
CA LEU A 75 -0.29 15.15 -6.90
C LEU A 75 0.51 15.16 -8.20
N LEU A 76 0.15 14.27 -9.11
CA LEU A 76 0.88 14.04 -10.36
C LEU A 76 -0.11 13.70 -11.47
N ARG A 77 0.14 14.28 -12.64
CA ARG A 77 -0.43 13.86 -13.91
C ARG A 77 0.67 13.89 -14.96
N ILE A 78 0.93 12.75 -15.59
CA ILE A 78 2.02 12.62 -16.55
C ILE A 78 1.67 11.62 -17.65
N PRO A 79 2.00 11.89 -18.93
CA PRO A 79 1.87 10.91 -20.00
C PRO A 79 2.74 9.69 -19.73
N VAL A 80 2.16 8.51 -19.92
CA VAL A 80 2.79 7.20 -19.68
C VAL A 80 2.28 6.17 -20.68
N ASP A 81 2.97 5.04 -20.81
CA ASP A 81 2.56 3.89 -21.60
C ASP A 81 2.78 2.55 -20.85
N PRO A 82 2.31 2.40 -19.59
CA PRO A 82 2.69 1.26 -18.76
C PRO A 82 1.85 0.02 -19.10
N GLY A 83 2.46 -1.16 -18.97
CA GLY A 83 1.73 -2.42 -18.99
C GLY A 83 0.70 -2.50 -17.86
N TYR A 84 1.09 -2.09 -16.65
CA TYR A 84 0.16 -1.88 -15.53
C TYR A 84 0.58 -0.65 -14.70
N PRO A 85 -0.25 0.41 -14.62
CA PRO A 85 0.11 1.62 -13.89
C PRO A 85 0.06 1.39 -12.38
N VAL A 86 1.22 1.50 -11.73
CA VAL A 86 1.36 1.59 -10.27
C VAL A 86 2.06 2.89 -9.91
N ALA A 87 1.63 3.53 -8.83
CA ALA A 87 2.28 4.74 -8.32
C ALA A 87 2.11 4.89 -6.81
N PHE A 88 3.10 5.52 -6.18
CA PHE A 88 3.11 5.83 -4.75
C PHE A 88 3.86 7.13 -4.48
N ALA A 89 3.32 8.00 -3.63
CA ALA A 89 4.01 9.22 -3.23
C ALA A 89 4.74 9.03 -1.89
N ASP A 90 6.05 9.23 -1.90
CA ASP A 90 6.88 9.42 -0.71
C ASP A 90 6.83 10.91 -0.35
N LEU A 91 5.78 11.32 0.37
CA LEU A 91 5.53 12.73 0.68
C LEU A 91 6.65 13.37 1.51
N PRO A 92 7.28 12.69 2.50
CA PRO A 92 8.36 13.29 3.29
C PRO A 92 9.57 13.69 2.44
N ASN A 93 9.81 12.99 1.32
CA ASN A 93 10.91 13.28 0.41
C ASN A 93 10.48 14.02 -0.87
N ASP A 94 9.21 14.42 -0.98
CA ASP A 94 8.62 15.08 -2.15
C ASP A 94 8.81 14.29 -3.46
N LYS A 95 8.62 12.98 -3.40
CA LYS A 95 8.84 12.08 -4.55
C LYS A 95 7.62 11.25 -4.87
N VAL A 96 7.45 10.93 -6.14
CA VAL A 96 6.51 9.90 -6.60
C VAL A 96 7.30 8.83 -7.33
N TYR A 97 7.11 7.57 -6.92
CA TYR A 97 7.58 6.40 -7.63
C TYR A 97 6.45 5.85 -8.48
N PHE A 98 6.73 5.44 -9.72
CA PHE A 98 5.71 4.90 -10.61
C PHE A 98 6.30 3.97 -11.68
N SER A 99 5.47 3.06 -12.19
CA SER A 99 5.79 2.26 -13.38
C SER A 99 5.47 3.06 -14.66
N ASP A 100 6.35 2.94 -15.64
CA ASP A 100 6.13 3.49 -16.99
C ASP A 100 6.98 2.71 -18.00
N SER A 101 6.58 2.75 -19.27
CA SER A 101 7.34 2.20 -20.38
C SER A 101 7.87 3.33 -21.26
N ALA A 102 8.99 3.08 -21.95
CA ALA A 102 9.32 3.92 -23.09
C ALA A 102 8.30 3.60 -24.20
N SER A 103 7.78 4.62 -24.89
CA SER A 103 6.71 4.40 -25.89
C SER A 103 7.11 3.33 -26.91
N GLY A 104 6.29 2.27 -27.00
CA GLY A 104 6.51 1.12 -27.87
C GLY A 104 7.31 -0.05 -27.27
N ASP A 105 7.73 0.03 -26.01
CA ASP A 105 8.26 -1.12 -25.27
C ASP A 105 7.12 -1.85 -24.52
N ASP A 106 7.07 -3.18 -24.60
CA ASP A 106 6.07 -4.02 -23.89
C ASP A 106 6.40 -4.25 -22.40
N VAL A 107 7.22 -3.39 -21.79
CA VAL A 107 7.87 -3.64 -20.50
C VAL A 107 8.08 -2.35 -19.72
N ASP A 108 7.79 -2.40 -18.43
CA ASP A 108 7.86 -1.25 -17.55
C ASP A 108 9.26 -1.05 -16.97
N ASN A 109 9.52 0.16 -16.48
CA ASN A 109 10.64 0.47 -15.61
C ASN A 109 10.14 1.30 -14.41
N LEU A 110 10.93 1.33 -13.35
CA LEU A 110 10.66 2.20 -12.21
C LEU A 110 11.16 3.61 -12.53
N TYR A 111 10.29 4.59 -12.34
CA TYR A 111 10.60 6.02 -12.45
C TYR A 111 10.40 6.71 -11.11
N GLU A 112 11.13 7.81 -10.94
CA GLU A 112 10.97 8.77 -9.86
C GLU A 112 10.57 10.12 -10.47
N TYR A 113 9.60 10.78 -9.84
CA TYR A 113 9.22 12.15 -10.14
C TYR A 113 9.40 13.01 -8.90
N ASN A 114 10.17 14.09 -9.01
CA ASN A 114 10.34 15.04 -7.92
C ASN A 114 9.20 16.07 -7.94
N LEU A 115 8.38 16.10 -6.88
CA LEU A 115 7.21 16.98 -6.80
C LEU A 115 7.57 18.46 -6.73
N LYS A 116 8.77 18.82 -6.26
CA LYS A 116 9.28 20.20 -6.19
C LYS A 116 9.89 20.67 -7.49
N THR A 117 10.87 19.93 -8.03
CA THR A 117 11.62 20.31 -9.24
C THR A 117 10.89 19.95 -10.53
N LYS A 118 9.87 19.09 -10.45
CA LYS A 118 9.10 18.57 -11.58
C LYS A 118 9.94 17.70 -12.54
N GLU A 119 11.08 17.21 -12.07
CA GLU A 119 11.98 16.34 -12.83
C GLU A 119 11.50 14.89 -12.81
N LYS A 120 11.42 14.26 -14.00
CA LYS A 120 11.20 12.82 -14.19
C LYS A 120 12.55 12.14 -14.41
N LYS A 121 12.82 11.07 -13.66
CA LYS A 121 14.05 10.28 -13.76
C LYS A 121 13.73 8.78 -13.82
N GLN A 122 14.26 8.11 -14.84
CA GLN A 122 14.23 6.64 -14.90
C GLN A 122 15.24 6.06 -13.92
N LEU A 123 14.82 5.09 -13.12
CA LEU A 123 15.65 4.46 -12.10
C LEU A 123 16.16 3.08 -12.50
N THR A 124 15.43 2.37 -13.37
CA THR A 124 15.77 1.02 -13.82
C THR A 124 15.74 0.92 -15.34
N PHE A 125 16.47 -0.03 -15.91
CA PHE A 125 16.56 -0.22 -17.38
C PHE A 125 16.36 -1.68 -17.83
N GLY A 126 16.12 -2.59 -16.88
CA GLY A 126 16.12 -4.03 -17.06
C GLY A 126 14.82 -4.66 -17.55
N LYS A 127 13.83 -3.87 -17.98
CA LYS A 127 12.54 -4.33 -18.50
C LYS A 127 11.76 -5.19 -17.48
N PHE A 128 10.82 -4.59 -16.78
CA PHE A 128 10.16 -5.17 -15.62
C PHE A 128 8.63 -5.22 -15.79
N LEU A 129 7.97 -5.98 -14.90
CA LEU A 129 6.53 -5.91 -14.68
C LEU A 129 6.28 -5.64 -13.20
N PHE A 130 5.49 -4.62 -12.87
CA PHE A 130 5.18 -4.22 -11.50
C PHE A 130 3.70 -4.46 -11.18
N ASN A 131 3.42 -5.07 -10.02
CA ASN A 131 2.06 -5.28 -9.52
C ASN A 131 1.75 -4.44 -8.28
N ASP A 132 2.73 -4.27 -7.38
CA ASP A 132 2.60 -3.50 -6.14
C ASP A 132 3.80 -2.57 -5.99
N LEU A 133 3.59 -1.36 -5.44
CA LEU A 133 4.63 -0.36 -5.18
C LEU A 133 4.25 0.50 -3.98
N PHE A 134 5.11 0.56 -2.97
CA PHE A 134 4.94 1.45 -1.81
C PHE A 134 6.27 1.76 -1.12
N VAL A 135 6.30 2.79 -0.29
CA VAL A 135 7.49 3.20 0.47
C VAL A 135 7.26 3.02 1.97
N ILE A 136 8.21 2.36 2.64
CA ILE A 136 8.23 2.16 4.10
C ILE A 136 9.65 2.36 4.60
N ASP A 137 9.83 3.18 5.63
CA ASP A 137 11.15 3.42 6.24
C ASP A 137 12.24 3.78 5.20
N ASN A 138 11.89 4.66 4.24
CA ASN A 138 12.72 5.05 3.07
C ASN A 138 13.11 3.90 2.12
N LYS A 139 12.49 2.73 2.22
CA LYS A 139 12.68 1.61 1.30
C LYS A 139 11.52 1.57 0.32
N VAL A 140 11.83 1.53 -0.98
CA VAL A 140 10.84 1.29 -2.02
C VAL A 140 10.64 -0.22 -2.12
N ILE A 141 9.47 -0.69 -1.72
CA ILE A 141 9.08 -2.11 -1.76
C ILE A 141 8.15 -2.31 -2.95
N THR A 142 8.42 -3.37 -3.72
CA THR A 142 7.69 -3.70 -4.93
C THR A 142 7.32 -5.16 -4.98
N ASN A 143 6.28 -5.49 -5.75
CA ASN A 143 6.08 -6.83 -6.28
C ASN A 143 6.39 -6.79 -7.79
N VAL A 144 7.52 -7.35 -8.19
CA VAL A 144 8.14 -7.10 -9.51
C VAL A 144 8.73 -8.37 -10.12
N ALA A 145 8.66 -8.48 -11.45
CA ALA A 145 9.37 -9.49 -12.24
C ALA A 145 10.38 -8.80 -13.16
N PRO A 146 11.67 -9.20 -13.17
CA PRO A 146 12.61 -8.79 -14.20
C PRO A 146 12.34 -9.49 -15.53
N GLN A 147 12.95 -9.00 -16.61
CA GLN A 147 12.88 -9.65 -17.91
C GLN A 147 13.29 -11.13 -17.81
N PHE A 148 12.53 -12.00 -18.48
CA PHE A 148 12.70 -13.46 -18.50
C PHE A 148 12.31 -14.21 -17.22
N ALA A 149 11.99 -13.53 -16.13
CA ALA A 149 11.33 -14.19 -15.01
C ALA A 149 9.88 -14.53 -15.40
N THR A 150 9.41 -15.69 -14.95
CA THR A 150 8.04 -16.12 -15.22
C THR A 150 7.07 -15.66 -14.15
N VAL A 151 7.57 -15.27 -12.96
CA VAL A 151 6.76 -14.88 -11.81
C VAL A 151 7.17 -13.52 -11.23
N THR A 152 6.21 -12.82 -10.62
CA THR A 152 6.49 -11.59 -9.82
C THR A 152 6.80 -11.95 -8.38
N GLN A 153 7.74 -11.22 -7.78
CA GLN A 153 8.15 -11.42 -6.39
C GLN A 153 8.27 -10.11 -5.60
N PRO A 154 8.11 -10.17 -4.26
CA PRO A 154 8.50 -9.08 -3.38
C PRO A 154 9.99 -8.75 -3.55
N ALA A 155 10.29 -7.48 -3.73
CA ALA A 155 11.66 -6.96 -3.82
C ALA A 155 11.77 -5.59 -3.12
N ILE A 156 12.97 -5.28 -2.65
CA ILE A 156 13.33 -3.95 -2.15
C ILE A 156 14.25 -3.31 -3.20
N PHE A 157 13.90 -2.12 -3.65
CA PHE A 157 14.73 -1.32 -4.55
C PHE A 157 15.67 -0.43 -3.73
N ASP A 158 16.97 -0.60 -3.94
CA ASP A 158 18.01 0.24 -3.34
C ASP A 158 18.22 1.50 -4.20
N GLN A 159 17.94 2.66 -3.61
CA GLN A 159 18.05 3.94 -4.31
C GLN A 159 19.52 4.35 -4.60
N THR A 160 20.49 3.77 -3.93
CA THR A 160 21.93 4.06 -4.12
C THR A 160 22.49 3.19 -5.24
N THR A 161 22.32 1.87 -5.15
CA THR A 161 22.88 0.93 -6.14
C THR A 161 22.02 0.83 -7.40
N LYS A 162 20.74 1.21 -7.31
CA LYS A 162 19.74 1.06 -8.37
C LYS A 162 19.43 -0.41 -8.70
N GLU A 163 19.57 -1.28 -7.71
CA GLU A 163 19.33 -2.71 -7.85
C GLU A 163 18.16 -3.18 -6.96
N PHE A 164 17.52 -4.26 -7.37
CA PHE A 164 16.51 -4.95 -6.57
C PHE A 164 17.15 -6.07 -5.75
N THR A 165 16.80 -6.12 -4.47
CA THR A 165 16.99 -7.30 -3.62
C THR A 165 15.66 -8.05 -3.56
N TYR A 166 15.60 -9.22 -4.20
CA TYR A 166 14.40 -10.07 -4.22
C TYR A 166 14.28 -10.92 -2.96
N LEU A 167 13.05 -11.23 -2.55
CA LEU A 167 12.76 -12.15 -1.45
C LEU A 167 13.41 -13.52 -1.68
N ASN A 168 13.30 -14.08 -2.90
CA ASN A 168 13.98 -15.31 -3.28
C ASN A 168 14.39 -15.30 -4.77
N PRO A 169 15.58 -14.79 -5.10
CA PRO A 169 16.01 -14.60 -6.50
C PRO A 169 16.16 -15.91 -7.30
N ASN A 170 16.16 -17.07 -6.65
CA ASN A 170 16.28 -18.37 -7.31
C ASN A 170 14.93 -19.07 -7.50
N ASP A 171 13.84 -18.47 -7.01
CA ASP A 171 12.49 -19.01 -7.19
C ASP A 171 11.87 -18.42 -8.46
N ASP A 172 11.46 -19.29 -9.38
CA ASP A 172 10.78 -18.92 -10.63
C ASP A 172 9.45 -19.69 -10.77
N ASP A 173 8.88 -20.14 -9.65
CA ASP A 173 7.61 -20.87 -9.62
C ASP A 173 6.59 -20.16 -8.73
N THR A 174 7.01 -19.48 -7.66
CA THR A 174 6.08 -18.84 -6.73
C THR A 174 5.70 -17.43 -7.17
N TRP A 175 4.47 -17.27 -7.67
CA TRP A 175 3.86 -15.95 -7.91
C TRP A 175 3.48 -15.28 -6.59
N CYS A 176 3.79 -13.99 -6.43
CA CYS A 176 3.14 -13.13 -5.46
C CYS A 176 1.96 -12.39 -6.11
N PHE A 177 0.73 -12.71 -5.69
CA PHE A 177 -0.50 -12.11 -6.22
C PHE A 177 -0.87 -10.81 -5.53
N SER A 178 -0.44 -10.63 -4.29
CA SER A 178 -0.79 -9.46 -3.49
C SER A 178 0.26 -9.28 -2.41
N LEU A 179 0.91 -8.12 -2.41
CA LEU A 179 1.82 -7.69 -1.37
C LEU A 179 1.25 -6.47 -0.65
N SER A 180 1.28 -6.48 0.67
CA SER A 180 0.82 -5.32 1.46
C SER A 180 1.58 -5.19 2.77
N TYR A 181 1.54 -3.99 3.34
CA TYR A 181 2.08 -3.70 4.65
C TYR A 181 0.99 -3.22 5.60
N ASN A 182 1.03 -3.69 6.83
CA ASN A 182 0.18 -3.20 7.90
C ASN A 182 1.02 -2.39 8.90
N TYR A 183 0.68 -1.10 9.02
CA TYR A 183 1.43 -0.16 9.85
C TYR A 183 1.27 -0.40 11.37
N ALA A 184 0.21 -1.08 11.81
CA ALA A 184 -0.01 -1.41 13.22
C ALA A 184 0.83 -2.63 13.65
N THR A 185 0.84 -3.69 12.84
CA THR A 185 1.64 -4.91 13.10
C THR A 185 3.09 -4.77 12.66
N LYS A 186 3.37 -3.82 11.76
CA LYS A 186 4.65 -3.61 11.08
C LYS A 186 5.12 -4.84 10.30
N LYS A 187 4.18 -5.57 9.69
CA LYS A 187 4.44 -6.77 8.90
C LYS A 187 4.02 -6.59 7.46
N LEU A 188 4.79 -7.20 6.57
CA LEU A 188 4.36 -7.48 5.22
C LEU A 188 3.50 -8.75 5.21
N LEU A 189 2.45 -8.74 4.41
CA LEU A 189 1.60 -9.89 4.08
C LEU A 189 1.72 -10.15 2.57
N SER A 190 2.07 -11.39 2.22
CA SER A 190 2.12 -11.89 0.85
C SER A 190 1.10 -13.00 0.65
N LEU A 191 0.41 -12.96 -0.50
CA LEU A 191 -0.43 -14.03 -1.02
C LEU A 191 0.29 -14.66 -2.20
N THR A 192 0.59 -15.95 -2.13
CA THR A 192 1.32 -16.64 -3.19
C THR A 192 0.58 -17.81 -3.79
N ALA A 193 1.00 -18.23 -4.98
CA ALA A 193 0.64 -19.52 -5.59
C ALA A 193 1.80 -20.06 -6.44
N SER A 194 1.90 -21.38 -6.54
CA SER A 194 2.85 -22.03 -7.45
C SER A 194 2.33 -21.98 -8.89
N ASP A 195 3.20 -21.57 -9.82
CA ASP A 195 2.97 -21.52 -11.27
C ASP A 195 2.77 -22.93 -11.85
N SER A 196 3.61 -23.88 -11.44
CA SER A 196 3.47 -25.29 -11.82
C SER A 196 2.20 -25.91 -11.28
N GLU A 197 1.83 -25.63 -10.02
CA GLU A 197 0.59 -26.13 -9.42
C GLU A 197 -0.65 -25.59 -10.13
N MET A 198 -0.68 -24.30 -10.47
CA MET A 198 -1.82 -23.69 -11.16
C MET A 198 -2.00 -24.18 -12.61
N ARG A 199 -0.99 -24.85 -13.17
CA ARG A 199 -1.04 -25.47 -14.51
C ARG A 199 -1.44 -26.95 -14.49
N THR A 200 -1.67 -27.53 -13.30
CA THR A 200 -2.13 -28.92 -13.20
C THR A 200 -3.56 -29.07 -13.73
N PRO A 201 -3.95 -30.25 -14.26
CA PRO A 201 -5.34 -30.51 -14.69
C PRO A 201 -6.38 -30.27 -13.58
N LYS A 202 -6.02 -30.52 -12.30
CA LYS A 202 -6.88 -30.20 -11.16
C LYS A 202 -7.31 -28.73 -11.18
N VAL A 203 -6.39 -27.82 -11.48
CA VAL A 203 -6.66 -26.38 -11.50
C VAL A 203 -7.23 -25.96 -12.86
N THR A 204 -6.62 -26.37 -13.97
CA THR A 204 -6.98 -25.84 -15.30
C THR A 204 -8.28 -26.41 -15.86
N GLU A 205 -8.71 -27.61 -15.43
CA GLU A 205 -9.83 -28.33 -16.03
C GLU A 205 -10.93 -28.73 -15.02
N VAL A 206 -10.59 -28.91 -13.73
CA VAL A 206 -11.52 -29.47 -12.74
C VAL A 206 -12.08 -28.42 -11.80
N THR A 207 -11.20 -27.76 -11.05
CA THR A 207 -11.61 -26.88 -9.94
C THR A 207 -11.61 -25.41 -10.34
N HIS A 208 -10.71 -25.01 -11.24
CA HIS A 208 -10.41 -23.60 -11.54
C HIS A 208 -10.04 -22.79 -10.30
N ILE A 209 -9.57 -23.44 -9.22
CA ILE A 209 -9.10 -22.79 -7.99
C ILE A 209 -7.60 -22.95 -7.93
N ARG A 210 -6.86 -21.84 -7.83
CA ARG A 210 -5.40 -21.88 -7.67
C ARG A 210 -5.09 -22.01 -6.18
N PRO A 211 -4.40 -23.06 -5.73
CA PRO A 211 -4.00 -23.17 -4.33
C PRO A 211 -3.16 -21.97 -3.91
N LYS A 212 -3.50 -21.39 -2.76
CA LYS A 212 -2.91 -20.16 -2.26
C LYS A 212 -2.30 -20.35 -0.88
N THR A 213 -1.18 -19.69 -0.64
CA THR A 213 -0.56 -19.62 0.68
C THR A 213 -0.34 -18.17 1.09
N LEU A 214 -0.66 -17.85 2.35
CA LEU A 214 -0.38 -16.56 2.96
C LEU A 214 0.90 -16.63 3.77
N TYR A 215 1.73 -15.60 3.64
CA TYR A 215 2.97 -15.45 4.38
C TYR A 215 3.04 -14.11 5.10
N LEU A 216 3.56 -14.14 6.32
CA LEU A 216 3.98 -12.93 7.03
C LEU A 216 5.50 -12.81 7.04
N MET A 217 5.99 -11.58 6.94
CA MET A 217 7.41 -11.26 7.03
C MET A 217 7.63 -9.84 7.57
N ASP A 218 8.84 -9.56 7.99
CA ASP A 218 9.31 -8.21 8.30
C ASP A 218 9.55 -7.38 7.02
N SER A 219 9.66 -6.06 7.18
CA SER A 219 9.88 -5.13 6.05
C SER A 219 11.25 -5.26 5.38
N ASP A 220 12.16 -6.04 5.95
CA ASP A 220 13.44 -6.45 5.37
C ASP A 220 13.44 -7.89 4.84
N PHE A 221 12.24 -8.50 4.72
CA PHE A 221 12.02 -9.90 4.34
C PHE A 221 12.51 -10.93 5.37
N GLY A 222 12.92 -10.50 6.56
CA GLY A 222 13.15 -11.38 7.70
C GLY A 222 11.87 -12.08 8.17
N ASN A 223 12.03 -13.18 8.92
CA ASN A 223 10.93 -13.93 9.53
C ASN A 223 9.79 -14.30 8.56
N TYR A 224 10.12 -14.64 7.31
CA TYR A 224 9.18 -15.12 6.31
C TYR A 224 8.58 -16.48 6.71
N GLN A 225 7.29 -16.49 7.05
CA GLN A 225 6.60 -17.68 7.60
C GLN A 225 5.22 -17.86 6.97
N PRO A 226 4.85 -19.10 6.56
CA PRO A 226 3.50 -19.40 6.11
C PRO A 226 2.54 -19.37 7.30
N ILE A 227 1.35 -18.82 7.10
CA ILE A 227 0.33 -18.67 8.17
C ILE A 227 -1.04 -19.27 7.81
N TYR A 228 -1.29 -19.54 6.53
CA TYR A 228 -2.55 -20.12 6.05
C TYR A 228 -2.35 -20.67 4.62
N HIS A 229 -3.01 -21.77 4.31
CA HIS A 229 -3.06 -22.36 2.97
C HIS A 229 -4.50 -22.77 2.65
N THR A 230 -4.92 -22.60 1.40
CA THR A 230 -6.24 -23.05 0.92
C THR A 230 -6.20 -23.42 -0.56
N ASP A 231 -6.97 -24.44 -0.92
CA ASP A 231 -7.33 -24.81 -2.29
C ASP A 231 -8.85 -24.89 -2.48
N GLU A 232 -9.62 -24.30 -1.56
CA GLU A 232 -11.09 -24.38 -1.53
C GLU A 232 -11.78 -23.24 -2.29
N PHE A 233 -11.09 -22.12 -2.49
CA PHE A 233 -11.60 -20.94 -3.18
C PHE A 233 -10.48 -20.05 -3.70
N GLU A 234 -10.82 -19.14 -4.62
CA GLU A 234 -9.85 -18.24 -5.24
C GLU A 234 -9.73 -16.94 -4.44
N ILE A 235 -8.48 -16.53 -4.19
CA ILE A 235 -8.13 -15.27 -3.53
C ILE A 235 -7.25 -14.46 -4.49
N ARG A 236 -7.55 -13.18 -4.66
CA ARG A 236 -6.73 -12.27 -5.49
C ARG A 236 -5.94 -11.24 -4.69
N LEU A 237 -6.45 -10.89 -3.51
CA LEU A 237 -5.98 -9.79 -2.68
C LEU A 237 -6.20 -10.12 -1.22
N THR A 238 -5.22 -9.81 -0.38
CA THR A 238 -5.30 -9.95 1.09
C THR A 238 -4.71 -8.74 1.79
N ARG A 239 -5.28 -8.37 2.95
CA ARG A 239 -4.72 -7.33 3.83
C ARG A 239 -4.90 -7.77 5.29
N GLN A 240 -3.88 -7.56 6.11
CA GLN A 240 -4.04 -7.69 7.56
C GLN A 240 -4.97 -6.59 8.06
N LEU A 241 -6.02 -6.97 8.77
CA LEU A 241 -6.84 -6.06 9.54
C LEU A 241 -6.15 -5.73 10.87
N ASP A 242 -5.61 -6.75 11.54
CA ASP A 242 -4.79 -6.64 12.75
C ASP A 242 -3.86 -7.86 12.89
N ALA A 243 -3.31 -8.08 14.09
CA ALA A 243 -2.38 -9.17 14.38
C ALA A 243 -2.98 -10.59 14.24
N ASN A 244 -4.31 -10.76 14.34
CA ASN A 244 -4.97 -12.07 14.26
C ASN A 244 -5.97 -12.17 13.10
N ARG A 245 -6.34 -11.06 12.46
CA ARG A 245 -7.37 -11.03 11.42
C ARG A 245 -6.82 -10.59 10.08
N ILE A 246 -7.13 -11.36 9.04
CA ILE A 246 -6.80 -11.05 7.65
C ILE A 246 -8.09 -11.01 6.84
N LEU A 247 -8.31 -9.90 6.13
CA LEU A 247 -9.34 -9.81 5.11
C LEU A 247 -8.78 -10.34 3.79
N MET A 248 -9.60 -11.11 3.09
CA MET A 248 -9.26 -11.75 1.82
C MET A 248 -10.39 -11.51 0.84
N THR A 249 -10.06 -11.19 -0.40
CA THR A 249 -11.03 -11.30 -1.48
C THR A 249 -11.42 -12.75 -1.70
N TYR A 250 -12.65 -12.95 -2.14
CA TYR A 250 -13.21 -14.26 -2.40
C TYR A 250 -13.90 -14.28 -3.77
N ASP A 251 -13.45 -15.20 -4.61
CA ASP A 251 -14.21 -15.74 -5.73
C ASP A 251 -14.39 -17.26 -5.49
N PRO A 252 -15.53 -17.86 -5.86
CA PRO A 252 -15.68 -19.32 -5.78
C PRO A 252 -14.63 -20.10 -6.57
N PHE A 253 -14.18 -19.53 -7.69
CA PHE A 253 -13.12 -20.05 -8.56
C PHE A 253 -12.64 -18.95 -9.53
N MET A 254 -11.51 -19.16 -10.20
CA MET A 254 -10.96 -18.25 -11.20
C MET A 254 -11.92 -18.03 -12.38
N GLY A 255 -12.26 -16.77 -12.65
CA GLY A 255 -13.16 -16.42 -13.74
C GLY A 255 -14.64 -16.60 -13.41
N SER A 256 -14.98 -16.78 -12.12
CA SER A 256 -16.36 -16.80 -11.67
C SER A 256 -17.12 -15.54 -12.14
N PRO A 257 -18.36 -15.68 -12.64
CA PRO A 257 -19.19 -14.53 -13.00
C PRO A 257 -19.83 -13.86 -11.78
N LYS A 258 -19.67 -14.43 -10.57
CA LYS A 258 -20.18 -13.83 -9.35
C LYS A 258 -19.33 -12.60 -8.97
N PRO A 259 -19.96 -11.54 -8.43
CA PRO A 259 -19.20 -10.43 -7.86
C PRO A 259 -18.25 -10.93 -6.76
N ARG A 260 -17.00 -10.46 -6.80
CA ARG A 260 -16.00 -10.73 -5.76
C ARG A 260 -16.41 -10.05 -4.46
N THR A 261 -16.38 -10.79 -3.35
CA THR A 261 -16.68 -10.29 -2.01
C THR A 261 -15.50 -10.53 -1.07
N LEU A 262 -15.69 -10.39 0.25
CA LEU A 262 -14.65 -10.61 1.25
C LEU A 262 -14.95 -11.80 2.16
N LYS A 263 -13.86 -12.43 2.62
CA LYS A 263 -13.81 -13.35 3.75
C LYS A 263 -12.84 -12.82 4.81
N MET A 264 -13.05 -13.21 6.06
CA MET A 264 -12.16 -12.96 7.18
C MET A 264 -11.50 -14.28 7.61
N LEU A 265 -10.17 -14.29 7.68
CA LEU A 265 -9.38 -15.35 8.31
C LEU A 265 -8.98 -14.92 9.72
N TYR A 266 -9.17 -15.82 10.68
CA TYR A 266 -8.67 -15.72 12.06
C TYR A 266 -7.45 -16.63 12.23
N ILE A 267 -6.24 -16.05 12.27
CA ILE A 267 -4.96 -16.76 12.21
C ILE A 267 -4.85 -17.83 13.32
N ASP A 268 -5.13 -17.48 14.58
CA ASP A 268 -4.95 -18.40 15.71
C ASP A 268 -5.83 -19.65 15.62
N SER A 269 -7.02 -19.50 15.06
CA SER A 269 -8.02 -20.58 14.96
C SER A 269 -8.06 -21.25 13.58
N GLN A 270 -7.42 -20.64 12.59
CA GLN A 270 -7.53 -20.98 11.16
C GLN A 270 -8.97 -20.93 10.62
N LYS A 271 -9.90 -20.29 11.35
CA LYS A 271 -11.30 -20.16 10.94
C LYS A 271 -11.42 -19.12 9.84
N VAL A 272 -12.22 -19.44 8.82
CA VAL A 272 -12.60 -18.51 7.74
C VAL A 272 -14.11 -18.28 7.76
N GLU A 273 -14.51 -17.01 7.70
CA GLU A 273 -15.91 -16.57 7.70
C GLU A 273 -16.18 -15.61 6.54
N ASP A 274 -17.43 -15.55 6.08
CA ASP A 274 -17.87 -14.51 5.15
C ASP A 274 -17.85 -13.13 5.83
N PHE A 275 -17.41 -12.11 5.09
CA PHE A 275 -17.38 -10.73 5.58
C PHE A 275 -18.19 -9.82 4.66
N ASP A 276 -19.45 -9.61 5.03
CA ASP A 276 -20.38 -8.78 4.28
C ASP A 276 -20.21 -7.29 4.58
N ILE A 277 -20.28 -6.48 3.53
CA ILE A 277 -20.25 -5.02 3.62
C ILE A 277 -21.57 -4.48 3.05
N PRO A 278 -22.52 -4.10 3.90
CA PRO A 278 -23.79 -3.55 3.46
C PRO A 278 -23.59 -2.37 2.49
N GLY A 279 -24.28 -2.41 1.35
CA GLY A 279 -24.21 -1.39 0.31
C GLY A 279 -23.12 -1.62 -0.74
N ILE A 280 -22.18 -2.55 -0.53
CA ILE A 280 -21.17 -2.95 -1.52
C ILE A 280 -21.58 -4.27 -2.19
N LYS A 281 -21.56 -4.27 -3.52
CA LYS A 281 -21.86 -5.45 -4.35
C LYS A 281 -20.61 -6.21 -4.76
N GLU A 282 -19.52 -5.50 -5.04
CA GLU A 282 -18.28 -6.08 -5.55
C GLU A 282 -17.08 -5.35 -4.97
N VAL A 283 -16.05 -6.11 -4.57
CA VAL A 283 -14.76 -5.58 -4.13
C VAL A 283 -13.69 -5.89 -5.16
N LYS A 284 -13.03 -4.85 -5.68
CA LYS A 284 -11.85 -4.96 -6.54
C LYS A 284 -10.57 -4.89 -5.74
N SER A 285 -10.43 -3.86 -4.90
CA SER A 285 -9.30 -3.64 -4.01
C SER A 285 -9.77 -3.05 -2.68
N PHE A 286 -9.02 -3.25 -1.60
CA PHE A 286 -9.38 -2.74 -0.29
C PHE A 286 -8.15 -2.54 0.60
N TYR A 287 -8.25 -1.62 1.56
CA TYR A 287 -7.28 -1.45 2.64
C TYR A 287 -7.99 -1.12 3.96
N PRO A 288 -7.69 -1.85 5.06
CA PRO A 288 -8.17 -1.49 6.38
C PRO A 288 -7.40 -0.28 6.93
N ARG A 289 -8.05 0.49 7.79
CA ARG A 289 -7.40 1.52 8.61
C ARG A 289 -6.53 0.88 9.68
N ALA A 290 -5.51 1.60 10.14
CA ALA A 290 -4.61 1.12 11.19
C ALA A 290 -5.29 0.88 12.54
N ASN A 291 -6.41 1.55 12.81
CA ASN A 291 -7.22 1.30 14.00
C ASN A 291 -8.09 0.04 13.91
N ALA A 292 -8.09 -0.66 12.77
CA ALA A 292 -8.91 -1.85 12.51
C ALA A 292 -10.44 -1.62 12.63
N GLU A 293 -10.90 -0.37 12.53
CA GLU A 293 -12.33 0.00 12.64
C GLU A 293 -12.92 0.50 11.32
N GLY A 294 -12.10 0.74 10.30
CA GLY A 294 -12.56 1.21 8.99
C GLY A 294 -11.92 0.46 7.83
N LEU A 295 -12.58 0.50 6.69
CA LEU A 295 -12.16 -0.16 5.46
C LEU A 295 -12.39 0.76 4.26
N PHE A 296 -11.34 1.01 3.48
CA PHE A 296 -11.46 1.62 2.16
C PHE A 296 -11.62 0.55 1.10
N ILE A 297 -12.48 0.79 0.12
CA ILE A 297 -12.93 -0.23 -0.84
C ILE A 297 -13.04 0.41 -2.22
N LEU A 298 -12.24 -0.07 -3.17
CA LEU A 298 -12.44 0.19 -4.59
C LEU A 298 -13.32 -0.93 -5.14
N GLY A 299 -14.46 -0.60 -5.74
CA GLY A 299 -15.41 -1.62 -6.15
C GLY A 299 -16.71 -1.05 -6.70
N ARG A 300 -17.78 -1.85 -6.66
CA ARG A 300 -19.12 -1.43 -7.06
C ARG A 300 -20.07 -1.45 -5.87
N ASP A 301 -20.88 -0.40 -5.75
CA ASP A 301 -22.00 -0.40 -4.83
C ASP A 301 -23.18 -1.24 -5.35
N THR A 302 -24.23 -1.35 -4.55
CA THR A 302 -25.48 -2.05 -4.92
C THR A 302 -26.24 -1.40 -6.09
N ASN A 303 -25.97 -0.14 -6.42
CA ASN A 303 -26.50 0.56 -7.60
C ASN A 303 -25.62 0.37 -8.85
N ASN A 304 -24.58 -0.48 -8.79
CA ASN A 304 -23.55 -0.68 -9.81
C ASN A 304 -22.68 0.54 -10.10
N GLN A 305 -22.63 1.54 -9.21
CA GLN A 305 -21.69 2.64 -9.31
C GLN A 305 -20.30 2.15 -8.91
N TYR A 306 -19.35 2.25 -9.84
CA TYR A 306 -17.95 1.94 -9.56
C TYR A 306 -17.27 3.15 -8.92
N GLY A 307 -16.58 2.95 -7.80
CA GLY A 307 -15.98 4.04 -7.05
C GLY A 307 -15.11 3.57 -5.89
N LEU A 308 -14.58 4.55 -5.15
CA LEU A 308 -13.83 4.34 -3.92
C LEU A 308 -14.72 4.72 -2.73
N PHE A 309 -14.95 3.78 -1.83
CA PHE A 309 -15.83 3.91 -0.69
C PHE A 309 -15.07 3.77 0.62
N TYR A 310 -15.57 4.41 1.67
CA TYR A 310 -15.15 4.18 3.05
C TYR A 310 -16.30 3.54 3.82
N TYR A 311 -16.02 2.40 4.44
CA TYR A 311 -16.92 1.67 5.33
C TYR A 311 -16.40 1.74 6.76
N ASP A 312 -17.17 2.35 7.65
CA ASP A 312 -16.94 2.31 9.09
C ASP A 312 -17.54 1.01 9.64
N MET A 313 -16.70 0.13 10.16
CA MET A 313 -17.12 -1.19 10.63
C MET A 313 -17.83 -1.15 11.99
N VAL A 314 -17.67 -0.07 12.74
CA VAL A 314 -18.31 0.13 14.06
C VAL A 314 -19.72 0.64 13.84
N THR A 315 -19.89 1.70 13.05
CA THR A 315 -21.20 2.32 12.79
C THR A 315 -21.95 1.70 11.62
N LYS A 316 -21.28 0.89 10.80
CA LYS A 316 -21.77 0.29 9.55
C LYS A 316 -22.17 1.32 8.50
N ASN A 317 -21.62 2.52 8.59
CA ASN A 317 -21.88 3.59 7.63
C ASN A 317 -20.95 3.45 6.43
N LEU A 318 -21.53 3.60 5.23
CA LEU A 318 -20.82 3.62 3.96
C LEU A 318 -20.87 5.04 3.38
N SER A 319 -19.73 5.52 2.88
CA SER A 319 -19.62 6.83 2.23
C SER A 319 -18.74 6.74 0.98
N ASN A 320 -18.97 7.63 0.01
CA ASN A 320 -18.13 7.73 -1.18
C ASN A 320 -16.97 8.70 -0.91
N VAL A 321 -15.73 8.25 -1.11
CA VAL A 321 -14.53 9.06 -0.86
C VAL A 321 -14.47 10.28 -1.80
N PHE A 322 -15.01 10.15 -3.01
CA PHE A 322 -15.08 11.21 -4.02
C PHE A 322 -16.37 12.04 -3.97
N GLU A 323 -17.24 11.88 -2.95
CA GLU A 323 -18.55 12.57 -2.90
C GLU A 323 -18.43 14.09 -3.08
N ASN A 324 -17.37 14.69 -2.53
CA ASN A 324 -17.10 16.12 -2.61
C ASN A 324 -15.94 16.48 -3.56
N TYR A 325 -15.52 15.54 -4.41
CA TYR A 325 -14.46 15.74 -5.39
C TYR A 325 -14.92 15.21 -6.75
N PRO A 326 -15.49 16.07 -7.61
CA PRO A 326 -15.89 15.64 -8.95
C PRO A 326 -14.64 15.28 -9.73
N LEU A 327 -14.51 14.01 -10.10
CA LEU A 327 -13.42 13.55 -10.95
C LEU A 327 -13.45 14.31 -12.29
N PRO A 328 -12.29 14.68 -12.85
CA PRO A 328 -12.20 15.32 -14.15
C PRO A 328 -12.90 14.51 -15.25
N LYS A 329 -13.46 15.17 -16.27
CA LYS A 329 -14.23 14.50 -17.34
C LYS A 329 -13.37 13.59 -18.23
N ASP A 330 -12.09 13.89 -18.33
CA ASP A 330 -11.05 13.13 -19.03
C ASP A 330 -10.56 11.92 -18.24
N GLN A 331 -10.99 11.77 -16.97
CA GLN A 331 -10.70 10.60 -16.17
C GLN A 331 -11.25 9.36 -16.87
N TYR A 332 -10.35 8.42 -17.19
CA TYR A 332 -10.70 7.18 -17.85
C TYR A 332 -11.04 6.11 -16.83
N SER A 333 -10.16 5.84 -15.86
CA SER A 333 -10.39 4.77 -14.87
C SER A 333 -9.71 5.02 -13.53
N LEU A 334 -10.32 4.54 -12.44
CA LEU A 334 -9.64 4.32 -11.16
C LEU A 334 -9.02 2.91 -11.20
N VAL A 335 -7.69 2.84 -11.14
CA VAL A 335 -6.93 1.61 -11.32
C VAL A 335 -6.88 0.86 -10.00
N ASP A 336 -6.22 1.44 -9.00
CA ASP A 336 -6.03 0.87 -7.67
C ASP A 336 -5.70 2.00 -6.66
N PHE A 337 -5.52 1.65 -5.40
CA PHE A 337 -5.06 2.59 -4.38
C PHE A 337 -4.24 1.87 -3.31
N VAL A 338 -3.33 2.61 -2.66
CA VAL A 338 -2.50 2.10 -1.55
C VAL A 338 -2.71 2.96 -0.32
N TYR A 339 -2.86 2.33 0.84
CA TYR A 339 -2.92 3.00 2.15
C TYR A 339 -1.51 3.21 2.72
N SER A 340 -1.26 4.40 3.29
CA SER A 340 -0.02 4.69 4.02
C SER A 340 -0.25 5.44 5.32
N MET A 341 0.79 5.46 6.17
CA MET A 341 0.87 6.32 7.35
C MET A 341 2.22 7.02 7.40
N GLU A 342 2.21 8.31 7.75
CA GLU A 342 3.40 9.18 7.77
C GLU A 342 3.45 10.13 8.97
#